data_AF-A0A348UXF0-F1
#
_entry.id   AF-A0A348UXF0-F1
#
_cell.length_a   1.000
_cell.length_b   1.000
_cell.length_c   1.000
_cell.angle_alpha   90.00
_cell.angle_beta   90.00
_cell.angle_gamma   90.00
#
_symmetry.space_group_name_H-M   'P 1'
#
loop_
_entity.id
_entity.type
_entity.pdbx_description
1 polymer ?
#
loop_
_entity_poly.entity_id
_entity_poly.type
_entity_poly.pdbx_seq_one_letter_code
_entity_poly.pdbx_strand_id
1 'polypeptide(L)' 'QEVDIVLEDRSGNLVGIEVKASATVHAHDFKGLKVLAEATGGLFRRGIVLYTGTEIIP' A
#
# COMPACT_ATOMS: atom_id res chain seq x y z
N GLN A 1 0.96 -11.20 -5.28
CA GLN A 1 1.46 -10.72 -3.97
C GLN A 1 0.25 -10.11 -3.28
N GLU A 2 0.08 -10.34 -1.98
CA GLU A 2 -1.08 -9.86 -1.23
C GLU A 2 -0.87 -8.42 -0.74
N VAL A 3 -1.97 -7.72 -0.50
CA VAL A 3 -2.02 -6.44 0.23
C VAL A 3 -2.89 -6.68 1.46
N ASP A 4 -2.40 -6.33 2.65
CA ASP A 4 -3.05 -6.70 3.92
C ASP A 4 -4.45 -6.08 4.05
N ILE A 5 -4.62 -4.83 3.63
CA ILE A 5 -5.89 -4.12 3.68
C ILE A 5 -6.10 -3.34 2.38
N VAL A 6 -7.30 -3.45 1.81
CA VAL A 6 -7.75 -2.60 0.71
C VAL A 6 -8.99 -1.85 1.16
N LEU A 7 -8.95 -0.53 1.05
CA LEU A 7 -10.10 0.34 1.29
C LEU A 7 -10.68 0.75 -0.05
N GLU A 8 -12.01 0.69 -0.16
CA GLU A 8 -12.77 1.09 -1.33
C GLU A 8 -13.82 2.14 -0.94
N ASP A 9 -13.92 3.22 -1.71
CA ASP A 9 -15.00 4.18 -1.56
C ASP A 9 -16.20 3.86 -2.48
N ARG A 10 -17.30 4.61 -2.35
CA ARG A 10 -18.50 4.39 -3.16
C ARG A 10 -18.31 4.63 -4.66
N SER A 11 -17.23 5.28 -5.06
CA SER A 11 -16.88 5.54 -6.46
C SER A 11 -15.96 4.46 -7.03
N GLY A 12 -15.63 3.42 -6.25
CA GLY A 12 -14.72 2.34 -6.62
C GLY A 12 -13.24 2.72 -6.53
N ASN A 13 -12.92 3.85 -5.88
CA ASN A 13 -11.52 4.24 -5.70
C ASN A 13 -10.86 3.37 -4.62
N LEU A 14 -9.62 2.98 -4.87
CA LEU A 14 -8.89 2.04 -4.04
C LEU A 14 -7.69 2.69 -3.35
N VAL A 15 -7.53 2.36 -2.07
CA VAL A 15 -6.31 2.61 -1.28
C VAL A 15 -5.82 1.29 -0.72
N GLY A 16 -4.57 0.93 -1.04
CA GLY A 16 -3.91 -0.25 -0.46
C GLY A 16 -3.10 0.12 0.77
N ILE A 17 -3.13 -0.73 1.81
CA ILE A 17 -2.32 -0.58 3.02
C ILE A 17 -1.57 -1.89 3.26
N GLU A 18 -0.25 -1.80 3.40
CA GLU A 18 0.58 -2.89 3.93
C GLU A 18 1.09 -2.54 5.33
N VAL A 19 1.21 -3.54 6.19
CA VAL A 19 1.69 -3.41 7.57
C VAL A 19 2.99 -4.19 7.73
N LYS A 20 4.02 -3.53 8.25
CA LYS A 20 5.31 -4.16 8.55
C LYS A 20 5.61 -4.07 10.04
N ALA A 21 6.08 -5.17 10.62
CA ALA A 21 6.60 -5.18 11.98
C ALA A 21 8.01 -4.54 12.08
N SER A 22 8.70 -4.37 10.95
CA SER A 22 10.03 -3.77 10.86
C SER A 22 10.00 -2.25 11.09
N ALA A 23 11.06 -1.73 11.71
CA ALA A 23 11.29 -0.30 11.91
C ALA A 23 11.93 0.37 10.69
N THR A 24 12.21 -0.38 9.63
CA THR A 24 12.69 0.10 8.33
C THR A 24 11.79 -0.39 7.21
N VAL A 25 11.70 0.41 6.16
CA VAL A 25 10.99 0.08 4.92
C VAL A 25 11.97 0.13 3.75
N HIS A 26 11.83 -0.81 2.83
CA HIS A 26 12.62 -0.93 1.61
C HIS A 26 11.71 -0.97 0.38
N ALA A 27 12.28 -0.74 -0.80
CA ALA A 27 11.51 -0.71 -2.05
C ALA A 27 10.73 -2.01 -2.34
N HIS A 28 11.16 -3.16 -1.81
CA HIS A 28 10.47 -4.44 -1.99
C HIS A 28 9.21 -4.56 -1.14
N ASP A 29 9.07 -3.77 -0.07
CA ASP A 29 7.89 -3.75 0.80
C ASP A 29 6.65 -3.16 0.11
N PHE A 30 6.83 -2.53 -1.06
CA PHE A 30 5.73 -1.98 -1.85
C PHE A 30 5.25 -2.94 -2.96
N LYS A 31 5.74 -4.18 -2.99
CA LYS A 31 5.47 -5.09 -4.12
C LYS A 31 3.99 -5.48 -4.21
N GLY A 32 3.30 -5.68 -3.08
CA GLY A 32 1.85 -5.92 -3.10
C GLY A 32 1.09 -4.71 -3.63
N LEU A 33 1.44 -3.52 -3.14
CA LEU A 33 0.85 -2.26 -3.59
C LEU A 33 1.07 -1.99 -5.09
N LYS A 34 2.24 -2.31 -5.64
CA LYS A 34 2.50 -2.20 -7.10
C LYS A 34 1.61 -3.14 -7.91
N VAL A 35 1.49 -4.39 -7.48
CA VAL A 35 0.61 -5.38 -8.13
C VAL A 35 -0.86 -4.92 -8.08
N LEU A 36 -1.31 -4.37 -6.95
CA LEU A 36 -2.66 -3.82 -6.82
C LEU A 36 -2.88 -2.62 -7.76
N ALA A 37 -1.92 -1.70 -7.83
CA ALA A 37 -1.99 -0.54 -8.71
C ALA A 37 -2.07 -0.95 -10.19
N GLU A 38 -1.24 -1.90 -10.62
CA GLU A 38 -1.24 -2.44 -11.99
C GLU A 38 -2.56 -3.15 -12.33
N ALA A 39 -3.10 -3.94 -11.40
CA ALA A 39 -4.33 -4.69 -11.62
C ALA A 39 -5.59 -3.81 -11.68
N THR A 40 -5.59 -2.66 -11.01
CA THR A 40 -6.79 -1.82 -10.82
C THR A 40 -6.73 -0.49 -11.58
N GLY A 41 -5.56 -0.12 -12.09
CA GLY A 41 -5.36 1.02 -12.98
C GLY A 41 -5.87 2.32 -12.37
N GLY A 42 -6.75 3.03 -13.10
CA GLY A 42 -7.24 4.36 -12.73
C GLY A 42 -8.08 4.42 -11.44
N LEU A 43 -8.46 3.27 -10.88
CA LEU A 43 -9.14 3.19 -9.59
C LEU A 43 -8.16 3.29 -8.42
N PHE A 44 -6.90 2.91 -8.60
CA PHE A 44 -5.90 3.00 -7.54
C PHE A 44 -5.50 4.45 -7.28
N ARG A 45 -5.69 4.92 -6.04
CA ARG A 45 -5.38 6.31 -5.66
C ARG A 45 -4.06 6.44 -4.95
N ARG A 46 -3.73 5.50 -4.06
CA ARG A 46 -2.45 5.49 -3.32
C ARG A 46 -2.23 4.18 -2.59
N GLY A 47 -0.95 3.89 -2.36
CA GLY A 47 -0.52 2.86 -1.42
C GLY A 47 0.03 3.50 -0.14
N ILE A 48 -0.19 2.87 1.00
CA ILE A 48 0.32 3.28 2.30
C ILE A 48 1.07 2.09 2.89
N VAL A 49 2.24 2.33 3.47
CA VAL A 49 2.95 1.34 4.27
C VAL A 49 2.99 1.85 5.71
N LEU A 50 2.38 1.11 6.62
CA LEU A 50 2.48 1.34 8.05
C LEU A 50 3.60 0.44 8.60
N TYR A 51 4.53 1.04 9.32
CA TYR A 51 5.69 0.33 9.84
C TYR A 51 6.07 0.89 11.21
N THR A 52 6.95 0.21 11.95
CA THR A 52 7.23 0.54 13.36
C THR A 52 8.34 1.59 13.54
N GLY A 53 8.83 2.18 12.46
CA GLY A 53 9.78 3.29 12.52
C GLY A 53 9.11 4.61 12.90
N THR A 54 9.93 5.61 13.21
CA THR A 54 9.46 6.92 13.71
C THR A 54 9.42 7.99 12.62
N GLU A 55 10.02 7.74 11.46
CA GLU A 55 10.12 8.69 10.37
C GLU A 55 8.99 8.51 9.35
N ILE A 56 8.54 9.61 8.76
CA ILE A 56 7.70 9.55 7.55
C ILE A 56 8.64 9.50 6.35
N ILE A 57 8.62 8.39 5.62
CA ILE A 57 9.44 8.22 4.41
C ILE A 57 8.61 8.71 3.21
N PRO A 58 9.09 9.71 2.44
CA PRO A 58 8.40 10.25 1.27
C PRO A 58 8.29 9.28 0.08
#